data_AF-Q6EV57-F1
#
_entry.id   AF-Q6EV57-F1
#
_cell.length_a   1.000
_cell.length_b   1.000
_cell.length_c   1.000
_cell.angle_alpha   90.00
_cell.angle_beta   90.00
_cell.angle_gamma   90.00
#
_symmetry.space_group_name_H-M   'P 1'
#
loop_
_entity.id
_entity.type
_entity.pdbx_description
1 polymer ?
#
loop_
_entity_poly.entity_id
_entity_poly.type
_entity_poly.pdbx_seq_one_letter_code
_entity_poly.pdbx_strand_id
1 'polypeptide(L)'
;MDKKKAVKLATASAVAASAFVAANPHASQAATDVATVVSQAKAQMKEAYYTYSHTVTETGQFPDIKDVYAAYNKAKQAYANAVAVVNKAGGAKKDAYLADLQATYETYVFKANPKSGEARVATYIDAYNYAVKLDGLRQDLAKAVEAKDLKKAEELYHKISYELKTRTVILDRVYGQSTRELLRSQFKAEAQKLRDSLIYDITVAMKAREAQDAVKAGNLDKAKAALDQVNQYVSKVTDAFKAELQKAAQDAKAAYE
;
A
#
# COMPACT_ATOMS: atom_id res chain seq x y z
N MET A 1 45.67 27.39 21.20
CA MET A 1 45.39 26.81 22.53
C MET A 1 44.47 27.78 23.25
N ASP A 2 43.25 27.48 23.68
CA ASP A 2 42.44 26.26 23.64
C ASP A 2 40.97 26.60 23.91
N LYS A 3 40.08 25.85 23.23
CA LYS A 3 38.80 25.30 23.69
C LYS A 3 37.64 26.25 24.05
N LYS A 4 36.87 26.58 22.99
CA LYS A 4 35.44 26.91 23.07
C LYS A 4 34.66 25.74 23.70
N LYS A 5 33.83 26.06 24.69
CA LYS A 5 32.86 25.16 25.33
C LYS A 5 31.81 24.74 24.29
N ALA A 6 31.93 23.52 23.78
CA ALA A 6 30.87 22.85 23.04
C ALA A 6 30.19 21.87 23.99
N VAL A 7 29.04 22.27 24.53
CA VAL A 7 28.12 21.37 25.22
C VAL A 7 27.50 20.49 24.14
N LYS A 8 28.06 19.29 23.95
CA LYS A 8 27.41 18.22 23.19
C LYS A 8 26.25 17.72 24.03
N LEU A 9 25.04 18.08 23.63
CA LEU A 9 23.81 17.47 24.08
C LEU A 9 23.80 16.04 23.53
N ALA A 10 24.27 15.07 24.31
CA ALA A 10 24.11 13.66 24.01
C ALA A 10 22.65 13.31 24.33
N THR A 11 21.78 13.31 23.32
CA THR A 11 20.52 12.60 23.35
C THR A 11 20.84 11.11 23.46
N ALA A 12 21.00 10.64 24.69
CA ALA A 12 21.03 9.23 25.00
C ALA A 12 19.61 8.69 24.81
N SER A 13 19.30 8.30 23.57
CA SER A 13 18.19 7.39 23.31
C SER A 13 18.55 6.08 23.99
N ALA A 14 18.08 5.89 25.23
CA ALA A 14 18.16 4.61 25.91
C ALA A 14 17.32 3.62 25.11
N VAL A 15 17.98 2.94 24.17
CA VAL A 15 17.44 1.77 23.52
C VAL A 15 17.20 0.77 24.64
N ALA A 16 15.95 0.57 25.03
CA ALA A 16 15.55 -0.60 25.79
C ALA A 16 15.64 -1.81 24.85
N ALA A 17 16.87 -2.15 24.44
CA ALA A 17 17.20 -3.44 23.90
C ALA A 17 16.95 -4.38 25.07
N SER A 18 15.84 -5.12 25.03
CA SER A 18 15.59 -6.20 25.98
C SER A 18 16.77 -7.15 25.85
N ALA A 19 17.72 -7.05 26.78
CA ALA A 19 18.86 -7.93 26.84
C ALA A 19 18.31 -9.35 27.06
N PHE A 20 18.36 -10.15 26.00
CA PHE A 20 18.04 -11.57 26.05
C PHE A 20 19.07 -12.23 26.96
N VAL A 21 18.66 -12.59 28.18
CA VAL A 21 19.47 -13.40 29.08
C VAL A 21 19.66 -14.75 28.42
N ALA A 22 20.90 -15.07 28.06
CA ALA A 22 21.31 -16.41 27.68
C ALA A 22 20.94 -17.37 28.83
N ALA A 23 20.08 -18.35 28.53
CA ALA A 23 19.65 -19.34 29.51
C ALA A 23 20.87 -20.14 30.01
N ASN A 24 21.01 -20.20 31.34
CA ASN A 24 22.02 -20.96 32.06
C ASN A 24 21.84 -22.48 31.81
N PRO A 25 22.86 -23.24 31.36
CA PRO A 25 22.71 -24.64 30.93
C PRO A 25 22.53 -25.69 32.05
N HIS A 26 22.30 -25.27 33.30
CA HIS A 26 22.24 -26.18 34.46
C HIS A 26 20.87 -26.28 35.16
N ALA A 27 19.78 -25.79 34.55
CA ALA A 27 18.43 -26.13 35.00
C ALA A 27 17.94 -27.38 34.24
N SER A 28 17.81 -28.49 34.97
CA SER A 28 16.99 -29.69 34.69
C SER A 28 16.06 -29.61 33.47
N GLN A 29 16.17 -30.61 32.58
CA GLN A 29 15.34 -30.84 31.39
C GLN A 29 13.86 -31.20 31.69
N ALA A 30 13.16 -30.46 32.55
CA ALA A 30 11.77 -30.73 32.90
C ALA A 30 10.91 -29.45 32.85
N ALA A 31 9.93 -29.45 31.94
CA ALA A 31 8.93 -28.42 31.68
C ALA A 31 9.47 -27.03 31.26
N THR A 32 9.53 -26.78 29.95
CA THR A 32 9.49 -25.40 29.45
C THR A 32 8.25 -24.73 30.05
N ASP A 33 8.43 -23.70 30.87
CA ASP A 33 7.32 -22.99 31.51
C ASP A 33 6.38 -22.43 30.43
N VAL A 34 5.16 -22.97 30.38
CA VAL A 34 4.11 -22.59 29.41
C VAL A 34 3.87 -21.08 29.45
N ALA A 35 3.93 -20.47 30.64
CA ALA A 35 3.73 -19.03 30.79
C ALA A 35 4.84 -18.24 30.08
N THR A 36 6.09 -18.68 30.17
CA THR A 36 7.23 -18.08 29.46
C THR A 36 7.06 -18.18 27.94
N VAL A 37 6.67 -19.34 27.41
CA VAL A 37 6.44 -19.51 25.96
C VAL A 37 5.31 -18.61 25.46
N VAL A 38 4.20 -18.54 26.19
CA VAL A 38 3.07 -17.65 25.87
C VAL A 38 3.51 -16.18 25.87
N SER A 39 4.23 -15.76 26.91
CA SER A 39 4.73 -14.38 27.04
C SER A 39 5.64 -13.98 25.88
N GLN A 40 6.60 -14.83 25.54
CA GLN A 40 7.54 -14.62 24.43
C GLN A 40 6.82 -14.56 23.07
N ALA A 41 5.84 -15.45 22.85
CA ALA A 41 5.06 -15.43 21.61
C ALA A 41 4.27 -14.13 21.47
N LYS A 42 3.62 -13.66 22.54
CA LYS A 42 2.88 -12.38 22.53
C LYS A 42 3.80 -11.20 22.26
N ALA A 43 4.99 -11.17 22.88
CA ALA A 43 5.98 -10.13 22.61
C ALA A 43 6.41 -10.14 21.14
N GLN A 44 6.71 -11.31 20.58
CA GLN A 44 7.10 -11.46 19.17
C GLN A 44 6.00 -11.02 18.18
N MET A 45 4.72 -11.25 18.52
CA MET A 45 3.59 -10.77 17.70
C MET A 45 3.46 -9.25 17.71
N LYS A 46 3.66 -8.59 18.86
CA LYS A 46 3.67 -7.13 18.96
C LYS A 46 4.90 -6.52 18.28
N GLU A 47 6.04 -7.18 18.39
CA GLU A 47 7.29 -6.74 17.75
C GLU A 47 7.16 -6.64 16.23
N ALA A 48 6.44 -7.56 15.60
CA ALA A 48 6.16 -7.48 14.16
C ALA A 48 5.38 -6.23 13.77
N TYR A 49 4.46 -5.75 14.63
CA TYR A 49 3.77 -4.48 14.44
C TYR A 49 4.73 -3.29 14.67
N TYR A 50 5.54 -3.34 15.72
CA TYR A 50 6.52 -2.29 16.03
C TYR A 50 7.55 -2.09 14.92
N THR A 51 7.92 -3.16 14.21
CA THR A 51 8.84 -3.14 13.07
C THR A 51 8.47 -2.05 12.05
N TYR A 52 7.17 -1.84 11.79
CA TYR A 52 6.74 -0.75 10.91
C TYR A 52 6.27 0.49 11.69
N SER A 53 5.53 0.32 12.78
CA SER A 53 4.88 1.47 13.41
C SER A 53 5.86 2.42 14.09
N HIS A 54 6.91 1.89 14.72
CA HIS A 54 7.95 2.70 15.36
C HIS A 54 8.80 3.40 14.30
N THR A 55 9.25 2.67 13.27
CA THR A 55 10.01 3.25 12.16
C THR A 55 9.27 4.44 11.55
N VAL A 56 7.99 4.29 11.22
CA VAL A 56 7.17 5.38 10.65
C VAL A 56 7.02 6.55 11.63
N THR A 57 6.77 6.27 12.91
CA THR A 57 6.49 7.33 13.92
C THR A 57 7.76 8.11 14.29
N GLU A 58 8.89 7.42 14.40
CA GLU A 58 10.15 7.98 14.88
C GLU A 58 10.97 8.64 13.77
N THR A 59 10.90 8.09 12.55
CA THR A 59 11.76 8.53 11.43
C THR A 59 10.97 9.19 10.30
N GLY A 60 9.65 9.00 10.24
CA GLY A 60 8.85 9.42 9.09
C GLY A 60 9.12 8.60 7.82
N GLN A 61 9.75 7.43 7.95
CA GLN A 61 10.11 6.55 6.83
C GLN A 61 9.47 5.16 6.96
N PHE A 62 9.36 4.45 5.85
CA PHE A 62 8.97 3.05 5.86
C PHE A 62 10.18 2.14 6.14
N PRO A 63 10.03 1.06 6.92
CA PRO A 63 11.05 0.01 6.99
C PRO A 63 11.21 -0.69 5.64
N ASP A 64 12.29 -1.46 5.48
CA ASP A 64 12.37 -2.44 4.39
C ASP A 64 11.22 -3.44 4.55
N ILE A 65 10.42 -3.60 3.49
CA ILE A 65 9.29 -4.52 3.49
C ILE A 65 9.72 -5.97 3.74
N LYS A 66 10.95 -6.34 3.38
CA LYS A 66 11.52 -7.67 3.66
C LYS A 66 11.65 -7.93 5.15
N ASP A 67 12.03 -6.92 5.93
CA ASP A 67 12.14 -7.03 7.39
C ASP A 67 10.76 -7.20 8.02
N VAL A 68 9.75 -6.49 7.49
CA VAL A 68 8.35 -6.64 7.93
C VAL A 68 7.83 -8.04 7.61
N TYR A 69 8.12 -8.59 6.42
CA TYR A 69 7.76 -9.97 6.07
C TYR A 69 8.46 -11.00 6.97
N ALA A 70 9.74 -10.78 7.28
CA ALA A 70 10.48 -11.65 8.19
C ALA A 70 9.85 -11.65 9.59
N ALA A 71 9.55 -10.47 10.13
CA ALA A 71 8.90 -10.31 11.43
C ALA A 71 7.48 -10.92 11.45
N TYR A 72 6.71 -10.72 10.38
CA TYR A 72 5.38 -11.33 10.19
C TYR A 72 5.43 -12.85 10.25
N ASN A 73 6.34 -13.47 9.50
CA ASN A 73 6.48 -14.93 9.48
C ASN A 73 6.98 -15.48 10.81
N LYS A 74 7.91 -14.78 11.47
CA LYS A 74 8.38 -15.14 12.82
C LYS A 74 7.24 -15.10 13.84
N ALA A 75 6.38 -14.09 13.77
CA ALA A 75 5.19 -13.99 14.64
C ALA A 75 4.19 -15.14 14.42
N LYS A 76 3.96 -15.53 13.15
CA LYS A 76 3.11 -16.70 12.83
C LYS A 76 3.64 -18.00 13.43
N GLN A 77 4.94 -18.23 13.31
CA GLN A 77 5.59 -19.42 13.87
C GLN A 77 5.54 -19.41 15.41
N ALA A 78 5.81 -18.27 16.04
CA ALA A 78 5.75 -18.13 17.48
C ALA A 78 4.33 -18.40 18.03
N TYR A 79 3.29 -17.89 17.35
CA TYR A 79 1.90 -18.18 17.69
C TYR A 79 1.58 -19.68 17.57
N ALA A 80 1.89 -20.30 16.43
CA ALA A 80 1.62 -21.72 16.21
C ALA A 80 2.35 -22.63 17.21
N ASN A 81 3.60 -22.31 17.53
CA ASN A 81 4.37 -23.04 18.53
C ASN A 81 3.74 -22.91 19.94
N ALA A 82 3.41 -21.70 20.36
CA ALA A 82 2.80 -21.46 21.67
C ALA A 82 1.44 -22.18 21.80
N VAL A 83 0.62 -22.18 20.75
CA VAL A 83 -0.64 -22.94 20.71
C VAL A 83 -0.39 -24.44 20.90
N ALA A 84 0.63 -25.00 20.24
CA ALA A 84 0.98 -26.42 20.40
C ALA A 84 1.45 -26.75 21.82
N VAL A 85 2.30 -25.90 22.40
CA VAL A 85 2.81 -26.06 23.78
C VAL A 85 1.68 -25.99 24.80
N VAL A 86 0.80 -25.00 24.69
CA VAL A 86 -0.37 -24.83 25.58
C VAL A 86 -1.32 -26.04 25.48
N ASN A 87 -1.59 -26.52 24.26
CA ASN A 87 -2.43 -27.70 24.07
C ASN A 87 -1.83 -28.97 24.68
N LYS A 88 -0.52 -29.16 24.55
CA LYS A 88 0.20 -30.30 25.09
C LYS A 88 0.25 -30.29 26.63
N ALA A 89 0.41 -29.11 27.24
CA ALA A 89 0.47 -28.97 28.68
C ALA A 89 -0.90 -29.15 29.36
N GLY A 90 -1.98 -28.71 28.71
CA GLY A 90 -3.34 -28.84 29.23
C GLY A 90 -3.59 -28.04 30.51
N GLY A 91 -4.51 -28.53 31.35
CA GLY A 91 -4.84 -27.93 32.65
C GLY A 91 -5.80 -26.73 32.58
N ALA A 92 -6.16 -26.22 33.76
CA ALA A 92 -7.22 -25.22 33.92
C ALA A 92 -6.97 -23.87 33.22
N LYS A 93 -5.70 -23.53 32.91
CA LYS A 93 -5.33 -22.28 32.23
C LYS A 93 -5.27 -22.39 30.71
N LYS A 94 -5.45 -23.58 30.15
CA LYS A 94 -5.31 -23.85 28.70
C LYS A 94 -6.14 -22.87 27.86
N ASP A 95 -7.45 -22.81 28.11
CA ASP A 95 -8.36 -22.03 27.27
C ASP A 95 -8.11 -20.52 27.41
N ALA A 96 -7.75 -20.07 28.61
CA ALA A 96 -7.36 -18.68 28.85
C ALA A 96 -6.11 -18.29 28.05
N TYR A 97 -5.08 -19.15 28.03
CA TYR A 97 -3.87 -18.90 27.23
C TYR A 97 -4.14 -18.91 25.72
N LEU A 98 -4.95 -19.85 25.24
CA LEU A 98 -5.30 -19.92 23.82
C LEU A 98 -6.09 -18.68 23.37
N ALA A 99 -7.07 -18.25 24.16
CA ALA A 99 -7.85 -17.05 23.87
C ALA A 99 -6.98 -15.77 23.83
N ASP A 100 -6.06 -15.62 24.79
CA ASP A 100 -5.16 -14.46 24.87
C ASP A 100 -4.11 -14.44 23.74
N LEU A 101 -3.56 -15.61 23.38
CA LEU A 101 -2.70 -15.76 22.20
C LEU A 101 -3.45 -15.39 20.92
N GLN A 102 -4.67 -15.90 20.74
CA GLN A 102 -5.47 -15.65 19.55
C GLN A 102 -5.84 -14.17 19.44
N ALA A 103 -6.30 -13.54 20.53
CA ALA A 103 -6.63 -12.12 20.53
C ALA A 103 -5.41 -11.25 20.16
N THR A 104 -4.22 -11.60 20.66
CA THR A 104 -2.97 -10.93 20.31
C THR A 104 -2.64 -11.12 18.82
N TYR A 105 -2.74 -12.35 18.32
CA TYR A 105 -2.44 -12.66 16.92
C TYR A 105 -3.39 -11.95 15.95
N GLU A 106 -4.70 -12.00 16.22
CA GLU A 106 -5.73 -11.37 15.40
C GLU A 106 -5.64 -9.84 15.39
N THR A 107 -5.20 -9.25 16.50
CA THR A 107 -5.01 -7.80 16.59
C THR A 107 -3.76 -7.37 15.82
N TYR A 108 -2.61 -7.93 16.13
CA TYR A 108 -1.32 -7.40 15.67
C TYR A 108 -0.86 -8.00 14.35
N VAL A 109 -1.16 -9.28 14.08
CA VAL A 109 -0.54 -10.04 12.99
C VAL A 109 -1.50 -10.22 11.83
N PHE A 110 -2.53 -11.07 11.99
CA PHE A 110 -3.43 -11.46 10.91
C PHE A 110 -4.81 -11.87 11.41
N LYS A 111 -5.84 -11.43 10.68
CA LYS A 111 -7.23 -11.87 10.83
C LYS A 111 -7.90 -11.79 9.46
N ALA A 112 -8.76 -12.76 9.14
CA ALA A 112 -9.59 -12.69 7.96
C ALA A 112 -10.69 -11.62 8.13
N ASN A 113 -10.95 -10.82 7.09
CA ASN A 113 -11.93 -9.73 7.09
C ASN A 113 -11.77 -8.77 8.29
N PRO A 114 -10.58 -8.15 8.46
CA PRO A 114 -10.28 -7.37 9.65
C PRO A 114 -11.11 -6.10 9.71
N LYS A 115 -11.52 -5.74 10.93
CA LYS A 115 -11.99 -4.39 11.25
C LYS A 115 -10.79 -3.46 11.45
N SER A 116 -11.06 -2.16 11.51
CA SER A 116 -10.02 -1.17 11.81
C SER A 116 -9.34 -1.49 13.15
N GLY A 117 -8.00 -1.53 13.15
CA GLY A 117 -7.19 -1.86 14.32
C GLY A 117 -6.84 -3.35 14.49
N GLU A 118 -7.41 -4.23 13.67
CA GLU A 118 -7.08 -5.66 13.60
C GLU A 118 -6.12 -5.95 12.43
N ALA A 119 -5.49 -7.13 12.46
CA ALA A 119 -4.57 -7.63 11.42
C ALA A 119 -3.49 -6.61 11.00
N ARG A 120 -2.97 -5.83 11.96
CA ARG A 120 -2.19 -4.61 11.69
C ARG A 120 -1.02 -4.82 10.73
N VAL A 121 -0.22 -5.87 10.95
CA VAL A 121 0.93 -6.17 10.07
C VAL A 121 0.47 -6.61 8.69
N ALA A 122 -0.52 -7.50 8.60
CA ALA A 122 -1.04 -7.96 7.32
C ALA A 122 -1.63 -6.81 6.48
N THR A 123 -2.44 -5.93 7.08
CA THR A 123 -3.03 -4.78 6.38
C THR A 123 -1.99 -3.74 5.98
N TYR A 124 -0.94 -3.53 6.79
CA TYR A 124 0.21 -2.72 6.40
C TYR A 124 0.94 -3.30 5.18
N ILE A 125 1.25 -4.60 5.17
CA ILE A 125 1.92 -5.28 4.05
C ILE A 125 1.12 -5.10 2.76
N ASP A 126 -0.19 -5.36 2.80
CA ASP A 126 -1.07 -5.21 1.65
C ASP A 126 -1.09 -3.76 1.12
N ALA A 127 -1.15 -2.80 2.03
CA ALA A 127 -1.16 -1.38 1.71
C ALA A 127 0.17 -0.89 1.11
N TYR A 128 1.30 -1.32 1.67
CA TYR A 128 2.62 -1.00 1.13
C TYR A 128 2.79 -1.56 -0.28
N ASN A 129 2.47 -2.83 -0.49
CA ASN A 129 2.56 -3.47 -1.80
C ASN A 129 1.63 -2.82 -2.83
N TYR A 130 0.40 -2.46 -2.42
CA TYR A 130 -0.51 -1.69 -3.26
C TYR A 130 0.09 -0.33 -3.65
N ALA A 131 0.68 0.38 -2.69
CA ALA A 131 1.25 1.70 -2.91
C ALA A 131 2.47 1.65 -3.86
N VAL A 132 3.37 0.67 -3.69
CA VAL A 132 4.50 0.44 -4.61
C VAL A 132 4.01 0.08 -6.01
N LYS A 133 2.98 -0.79 -6.13
CA LYS A 133 2.37 -1.10 -7.43
C LYS A 133 1.78 0.16 -8.10
N LEU A 134 1.13 1.01 -7.32
CA LEU A 134 0.53 2.25 -7.82
C LEU A 134 1.60 3.21 -8.36
N ASP A 135 2.74 3.33 -7.67
CA ASP A 135 3.85 4.14 -8.15
C ASP A 135 4.52 3.54 -9.40
N GLY A 136 4.66 2.21 -9.47
CA GLY A 136 5.11 1.54 -10.70
C GLY A 136 4.22 1.87 -11.90
N LEU A 137 2.89 1.81 -11.73
CA LEU A 137 1.93 2.22 -12.76
C LEU A 137 2.05 3.70 -13.13
N ARG A 138 2.29 4.58 -12.15
CA ARG A 138 2.52 6.00 -12.39
C ARG A 138 3.78 6.23 -13.22
N GLN A 139 4.89 5.56 -12.89
CA GLN A 139 6.15 5.66 -13.63
C GLN A 139 6.00 5.15 -15.06
N ASP A 140 5.31 4.02 -15.26
CA ASP A 140 5.07 3.49 -16.60
C ASP A 140 4.16 4.41 -17.42
N LEU A 141 3.16 5.04 -16.79
CA LEU A 141 2.30 6.03 -17.44
C LEU A 141 3.11 7.27 -17.85
N ALA A 142 3.98 7.76 -16.98
CA ALA A 142 4.86 8.89 -17.29
C ALA A 142 5.78 8.57 -18.49
N LYS A 143 6.36 7.37 -18.54
CA LYS A 143 7.17 6.92 -19.69
C LYS A 143 6.37 6.85 -20.99
N ALA A 144 5.12 6.38 -20.94
CA ALA A 144 4.26 6.35 -22.11
C ALA A 144 3.93 7.77 -22.63
N VAL A 145 3.73 8.72 -21.71
CA VAL A 145 3.54 10.14 -22.03
C VAL A 145 4.79 10.76 -22.65
N GLU A 146 5.97 10.51 -22.08
CA GLU A 146 7.26 10.98 -22.61
C GLU A 146 7.55 10.40 -24.00
N ALA A 147 7.24 9.12 -24.20
CA ALA A 147 7.38 8.44 -25.48
C ALA A 147 6.29 8.80 -26.51
N LYS A 148 5.29 9.61 -26.11
CA LYS A 148 4.12 9.96 -26.91
C LYS A 148 3.36 8.73 -27.45
N ASP A 149 3.32 7.66 -26.67
CA ASP A 149 2.52 6.47 -26.97
C ASP A 149 1.12 6.61 -26.36
N LEU A 150 0.20 7.21 -27.12
CA LEU A 150 -1.17 7.49 -26.68
C LEU A 150 -1.93 6.21 -26.29
N LYS A 151 -1.77 5.14 -27.07
CA LYS A 151 -2.46 3.87 -26.82
C LYS A 151 -2.00 3.25 -25.51
N LYS A 152 -0.68 3.27 -25.25
CA LYS A 152 -0.15 2.75 -23.98
C LYS A 152 -0.53 3.63 -22.79
N ALA A 153 -0.52 4.94 -22.98
CA ALA A 153 -0.96 5.89 -21.95
C ALA A 153 -2.44 5.69 -21.59
N GLU A 154 -3.33 5.47 -22.56
CA GLU A 154 -4.75 5.15 -22.32
C GLU A 154 -4.93 3.86 -21.51
N GLU A 155 -4.23 2.78 -21.89
CA GLU A 155 -4.27 1.50 -21.17
C GLU A 155 -3.86 1.67 -19.70
N LEU A 156 -2.75 2.35 -19.45
CA LEU A 156 -2.22 2.60 -18.11
C LEU A 156 -3.09 3.57 -17.31
N TYR A 157 -3.67 4.58 -17.96
CA TYR A 157 -4.62 5.51 -17.35
C TYR A 157 -5.86 4.78 -16.81
N HIS A 158 -6.39 3.80 -17.54
CA HIS A 158 -7.52 3.01 -17.06
C HIS A 158 -7.13 2.12 -15.88
N LYS A 159 -5.96 1.48 -15.93
CA LYS A 159 -5.43 0.67 -14.82
C LYS A 159 -5.25 1.50 -13.56
N ILE A 160 -4.58 2.65 -13.65
CA ILE A 160 -4.33 3.52 -12.51
C ILE A 160 -5.64 4.12 -11.96
N SER A 161 -6.60 4.48 -12.84
CA SER A 161 -7.91 4.97 -12.44
C SER A 161 -8.71 3.91 -11.66
N TYR A 162 -8.65 2.65 -12.07
CA TYR A 162 -9.27 1.55 -11.33
C TYR A 162 -8.63 1.37 -9.94
N GLU A 163 -7.29 1.35 -9.88
CA GLU A 163 -6.56 1.21 -8.62
C GLU A 163 -6.87 2.36 -7.65
N LEU A 164 -6.91 3.61 -8.14
CA LEU A 164 -7.21 4.82 -7.36
C LEU A 164 -8.67 4.93 -6.90
N LYS A 165 -9.62 4.30 -7.61
CA LYS A 165 -11.05 4.35 -7.27
C LYS A 165 -11.48 3.17 -6.39
N THR A 166 -11.06 1.96 -6.75
CA THR A 166 -11.62 0.72 -6.19
C THR A 166 -10.76 0.15 -5.07
N ARG A 167 -9.44 0.28 -5.15
CA ARG A 167 -8.50 -0.41 -4.25
C ARG A 167 -7.93 0.47 -3.15
N THR A 168 -8.31 1.74 -3.07
CA THR A 168 -7.86 2.65 -1.99
C THR A 168 -8.34 2.24 -0.61
N VAL A 169 -9.41 1.44 -0.51
CA VAL A 169 -9.87 0.87 0.76
C VAL A 169 -8.78 0.05 1.47
N ILE A 170 -7.80 -0.48 0.73
CA ILE A 170 -6.64 -1.18 1.32
C ILE A 170 -5.85 -0.22 2.21
N LEU A 171 -5.68 1.04 1.81
CA LEU A 171 -5.01 2.06 2.62
C LEU A 171 -5.83 2.44 3.87
N ASP A 172 -7.15 2.35 3.81
CA ASP A 172 -8.03 2.69 4.95
C ASP A 172 -7.97 1.65 6.08
N ARG A 173 -7.57 0.40 5.76
CA ARG A 173 -7.44 -0.69 6.74
C ARG A 173 -6.18 -0.60 7.60
N VAL A 174 -5.20 0.22 7.22
CA VAL A 174 -3.95 0.36 7.95
C VAL A 174 -4.18 1.05 9.29
N TYR A 175 -3.74 0.40 10.36
CA TYR A 175 -3.73 1.02 11.69
C TYR A 175 -2.54 1.98 11.83
N GLY A 176 -2.83 3.21 12.30
CA GLY A 176 -1.88 4.31 12.41
C GLY A 176 -2.17 5.42 11.40
N GLN A 177 -2.54 6.62 11.89
CA GLN A 177 -2.83 7.76 11.02
C GLN A 177 -1.59 8.24 10.27
N SER A 178 -0.45 8.36 10.96
CA SER A 178 0.84 8.73 10.37
C SER A 178 1.23 7.80 9.21
N THR A 179 1.11 6.48 9.40
CA THR A 179 1.37 5.49 8.35
C THR A 179 0.43 5.65 7.15
N ARG A 180 -0.87 5.86 7.40
CA ARG A 180 -1.86 6.09 6.32
C ARG A 180 -1.55 7.35 5.52
N GLU A 181 -1.18 8.42 6.21
CA GLU A 181 -0.85 9.70 5.59
C GLU A 181 0.44 9.61 4.78
N LEU A 182 1.47 8.94 5.32
CA LEU A 182 2.73 8.71 4.62
C LEU A 182 2.54 7.89 3.34
N LEU A 183 1.70 6.84 3.37
CA LEU A 183 1.37 6.05 2.18
C LEU A 183 0.65 6.89 1.12
N ARG A 184 -0.24 7.80 1.55
CA ARG A 184 -0.96 8.68 0.62
C ARG A 184 -0.06 9.74 0.01
N SER A 185 0.78 10.38 0.82
CA SER A 185 1.64 11.46 0.36
C SER A 185 2.73 10.96 -0.59
N GLN A 186 3.39 9.84 -0.26
CA GLN A 186 4.51 9.34 -1.06
C GLN A 186 4.06 8.67 -2.37
N PHE A 187 2.91 7.98 -2.39
CA PHE A 187 2.53 7.15 -3.54
C PHE A 187 1.24 7.62 -4.21
N LYS A 188 0.17 7.84 -3.44
CA LYS A 188 -1.16 8.14 -4.00
C LYS A 188 -1.23 9.53 -4.64
N ALA A 189 -0.63 10.54 -4.00
CA ALA A 189 -0.76 11.93 -4.43
C ALA A 189 -0.20 12.15 -5.84
N GLU A 190 1.03 11.70 -6.11
CA GLU A 190 1.66 11.86 -7.42
C GLU A 190 0.98 10.99 -8.50
N ALA A 191 0.52 9.79 -8.14
CA ALA A 191 -0.26 8.94 -9.05
C ALA A 191 -1.58 9.60 -9.45
N GLN A 192 -2.29 10.18 -8.49
CA GLN A 192 -3.54 10.91 -8.73
C GLN A 192 -3.30 12.15 -9.59
N LYS A 193 -2.26 12.93 -9.28
CA LYS A 193 -1.91 14.14 -10.02
C LYS A 193 -1.62 13.86 -11.50
N LEU A 194 -0.78 12.85 -11.79
CA LEU A 194 -0.49 12.46 -13.17
C LEU A 194 -1.74 11.98 -13.89
N ARG A 195 -2.53 11.12 -13.25
CA ARG A 195 -3.81 10.65 -13.81
C ARG A 195 -4.71 11.84 -14.14
N ASP A 196 -4.93 12.74 -13.19
CA ASP A 196 -5.87 13.85 -13.39
C ASP A 196 -5.41 14.84 -14.46
N SER A 197 -4.08 15.02 -14.65
CA SER A 197 -3.57 15.83 -15.76
C SER A 197 -3.88 15.29 -17.15
N LEU A 198 -4.13 13.98 -17.27
CA LEU A 198 -4.37 13.30 -18.56
C LEU A 198 -5.86 13.09 -18.85
N ILE A 199 -6.76 13.60 -18.00
CA ILE A 199 -8.20 13.36 -18.14
C ILE A 199 -8.73 13.80 -19.51
N TYR A 200 -8.30 14.96 -20.01
CA TYR A 200 -8.80 15.49 -21.29
C TYR A 200 -8.23 14.73 -22.47
N ASP A 201 -6.94 14.39 -22.44
CA ASP A 201 -6.25 13.63 -23.47
C ASP A 201 -6.95 12.29 -23.73
N ILE A 202 -7.20 11.54 -22.65
CA ILE A 202 -7.88 10.25 -22.73
C ILE A 202 -9.36 10.42 -23.13
N THR A 203 -10.05 11.43 -22.61
CA THR A 203 -11.46 11.70 -22.99
C THR A 203 -11.59 11.96 -24.49
N VAL A 204 -10.71 12.79 -25.06
CA VAL A 204 -10.72 13.12 -26.48
C VAL A 204 -10.39 11.89 -27.33
N ALA A 205 -9.35 11.11 -26.96
CA ALA A 205 -8.99 9.88 -27.66
C ALA A 205 -10.16 8.89 -27.71
N MET A 206 -10.80 8.64 -26.55
CA MET A 206 -11.92 7.72 -26.44
C MET A 206 -13.14 8.21 -27.24
N LYS A 207 -13.49 9.50 -27.14
CA LYS A 207 -14.69 10.05 -27.78
C LYS A 207 -14.53 10.22 -29.28
N ALA A 208 -13.33 10.54 -29.78
CA ALA A 208 -13.05 10.55 -31.21
C ALA A 208 -13.22 9.14 -31.81
N ARG A 209 -12.71 8.11 -31.13
CA ARG A 209 -12.89 6.71 -31.54
C ARG A 209 -14.36 6.29 -31.49
N GLU A 210 -15.06 6.65 -30.40
CA GLU A 210 -16.50 6.36 -30.26
C GLU A 210 -17.33 7.02 -31.37
N ALA A 211 -17.00 8.24 -31.78
CA ALA A 211 -17.67 8.92 -32.88
C ALA A 211 -17.46 8.17 -34.21
N GLN A 212 -16.22 7.79 -34.51
CA GLN A 212 -15.89 7.03 -35.73
C GLN A 212 -16.63 5.68 -35.77
N ASP A 213 -16.68 4.97 -34.65
CA ASP A 213 -17.38 3.68 -34.56
C ASP A 213 -18.91 3.85 -34.67
N ALA A 214 -19.46 4.93 -34.11
CA ALA A 214 -20.89 5.25 -34.21
C ALA A 214 -21.31 5.59 -35.65
N VAL A 215 -20.50 6.34 -36.40
CA VAL A 215 -20.72 6.60 -37.84
C VAL A 215 -20.75 5.30 -38.63
N LYS A 216 -19.76 4.41 -38.44
CA LYS A 216 -19.71 3.10 -39.11
C LYS A 216 -20.92 2.24 -38.80
N ALA A 217 -21.49 2.38 -37.61
CA ALA A 217 -22.70 1.68 -37.19
C ALA A 217 -24.00 2.39 -37.60
N GLY A 218 -23.94 3.53 -38.31
CA GLY A 218 -25.12 4.30 -38.74
C GLY A 218 -25.84 5.04 -37.60
N ASN A 219 -25.20 5.19 -36.43
CA ASN A 219 -25.80 5.86 -35.28
C ASN A 219 -25.28 7.30 -35.15
N LEU A 220 -25.89 8.21 -35.91
CA LEU A 220 -25.47 9.61 -35.98
C LEU A 220 -25.69 10.39 -34.69
N ASP A 221 -26.76 10.09 -33.93
CA ASP A 221 -27.01 10.75 -32.63
C ASP A 221 -25.87 10.47 -31.64
N LYS A 222 -25.40 9.22 -31.58
CA LYS A 222 -24.26 8.83 -30.75
C LYS A 222 -22.96 9.49 -31.25
N ALA A 223 -22.74 9.54 -32.56
CA ALA A 223 -21.57 10.19 -33.14
C ALA A 223 -21.53 11.68 -32.81
N LYS A 224 -22.67 12.38 -32.95
CA LYS A 224 -22.82 13.80 -32.61
C LYS A 224 -22.53 14.07 -31.13
N ALA A 225 -23.11 13.26 -30.23
CA ALA A 225 -22.87 13.41 -28.80
C ALA A 225 -21.41 13.17 -28.41
N ALA A 226 -20.73 12.23 -29.07
CA ALA A 226 -19.30 12.00 -28.87
C ALA A 226 -18.45 13.17 -29.40
N LEU A 227 -18.76 13.70 -30.59
CA LEU A 227 -18.07 14.87 -31.17
C LEU A 227 -18.27 16.13 -30.33
N ASP A 228 -19.43 16.34 -29.72
CA ASP A 228 -19.66 17.48 -28.84
C ASP A 228 -18.70 17.46 -27.63
N GLN A 229 -18.45 16.28 -27.06
CA GLN A 229 -17.44 16.13 -26.01
C GLN A 229 -16.01 16.33 -26.53
N VAL A 230 -15.68 15.83 -27.72
CA VAL A 230 -14.37 16.08 -28.36
C VAL A 230 -14.14 17.59 -28.50
N ASN A 231 -15.09 18.31 -29.08
CA ASN A 231 -15.00 19.76 -29.30
C ASN A 231 -14.90 20.54 -27.98
N GLN A 232 -15.58 20.08 -26.93
CA GLN A 232 -15.53 20.70 -25.60
C GLN A 232 -14.14 20.56 -24.94
N TYR A 233 -13.43 19.46 -25.17
CA TYR A 233 -12.22 19.11 -24.41
C TYR A 233 -10.92 19.16 -25.19
N VAL A 234 -10.94 19.17 -26.54
CA VAL A 234 -9.73 19.17 -27.37
C VAL A 234 -8.81 20.36 -27.13
N SER A 235 -9.34 21.51 -26.72
CA SER A 235 -8.54 22.70 -26.37
C SER A 235 -7.80 22.59 -25.03
N LYS A 236 -8.14 21.58 -24.22
CA LYS A 236 -7.59 21.36 -22.86
C LYS A 236 -6.60 20.19 -22.79
N VAL A 237 -6.33 19.53 -23.92
CA VAL A 237 -5.38 18.40 -23.97
C VAL A 237 -3.96 18.88 -23.71
N THR A 238 -3.15 18.00 -23.12
CA THR A 238 -1.74 18.30 -22.87
C THR A 238 -0.93 18.35 -24.16
N ASP A 239 0.25 18.97 -24.10
CA ASP A 239 1.17 19.04 -25.24
C ASP A 239 1.72 17.67 -25.66
N ALA A 240 1.65 16.66 -24.78
CA ALA A 240 2.21 15.33 -25.04
C ALA A 240 1.57 14.69 -26.28
N PHE A 241 0.24 14.75 -26.38
CA PHE A 241 -0.54 14.10 -27.45
C PHE A 241 -1.31 15.08 -28.32
N LYS A 242 -1.13 16.40 -28.13
CA LYS A 242 -1.92 17.45 -28.79
C LYS A 242 -2.05 17.25 -30.31
N ALA A 243 -0.95 17.00 -31.01
CA ALA A 243 -0.96 16.85 -32.47
C ALA A 243 -1.77 15.62 -32.91
N GLU A 244 -1.57 14.47 -32.25
CA GLU A 244 -2.30 13.24 -32.55
C GLU A 244 -3.79 13.37 -32.22
N LEU A 245 -4.14 13.98 -31.09
CA LEU A 245 -5.53 14.18 -30.66
C LEU A 245 -6.27 15.19 -31.52
N GLN A 246 -5.61 16.28 -31.95
CA GLN A 246 -6.20 17.24 -32.88
C GLN A 246 -6.49 16.58 -34.24
N LYS A 247 -5.57 15.74 -34.73
CA LYS A 247 -5.81 14.95 -35.94
C LYS A 247 -6.99 13.99 -35.76
N ALA A 248 -7.02 13.22 -34.67
CA ALA A 248 -8.11 12.28 -34.39
C ALA A 248 -9.47 12.99 -34.29
N ALA A 249 -9.52 14.19 -33.69
CA ALA A 249 -10.72 15.01 -33.61
C ALA A 249 -11.19 15.49 -35.00
N GLN A 250 -10.26 15.92 -35.86
CA GLN A 250 -10.56 16.33 -37.24
C GLN A 250 -11.06 15.14 -38.08
N ASP A 251 -10.37 14.00 -38.00
CA ASP A 251 -10.75 12.77 -38.72
C ASP A 251 -12.14 12.28 -38.29
N ALA A 252 -12.46 12.34 -37.00
CA ALA A 252 -13.79 11.98 -36.49
C ALA A 252 -14.88 12.94 -36.99
N LYS A 253 -14.59 14.25 -37.06
CA LYS A 253 -15.51 15.25 -37.61
C LYS A 253 -15.76 15.02 -39.10
N ALA A 254 -14.69 14.82 -39.87
CA ALA A 254 -14.77 14.60 -41.32
C ALA A 254 -15.49 13.29 -41.69
N ALA A 255 -15.46 12.27 -40.82
CA ALA A 255 -16.23 11.05 -41.03
C ALA A 255 -17.74 11.22 -40.76
N TYR A 256 -18.11 12.19 -39.94
CA TYR A 256 -19.52 12.47 -39.59
C TYR A 256 -20.22 13.37 -40.60
N GLU A 257 -19.49 14.31 -41.21
CA GLU A 257 -19.96 15.20 -42.29
C GLU A 257 -20.11 14.46 -43.63
#